data_AF-A0A4R8LQ31-F1
#
_entry.id   AF-A0A4R8LQ31-F1
#
_cell.length_a   1.000
_cell.length_b   1.000
_cell.length_c   1.000
_cell.angle_alpha   90.00
_cell.angle_beta   90.00
_cell.angle_gamma   90.00
#
_symmetry.space_group_name_H-M   'P 1'
#
loop_
_entity.id
_entity.type
_entity.pdbx_description
1 polymer ?
#
loop_
_entity_poly.entity_id
_entity_poly.type
_entity_poly.pdbx_seq_one_letter_code
_entity_poly.pdbx_strand_id
1 'polypeptide(L)'
;MMTKDDILILKTKLLPAGAEAVIDFLAARNGQLEATNIVLENVPLLIIGRHGMIARLPINGRIKKVSQAEEILPALQSFFANTSSSDKLYVFVNLPDLPIPPEVQQVLSEVEARALRRERIRMQIDQALDRRDRVAFDIAVKELEEIDREEESALWRTRRLP
;
A
#
# COMPACT_ATOMS: atom_id res chain seq x y z
N MET A 1 -17.37 -0.11 3.80
CA MET A 1 -16.90 -1.51 3.77
C MET A 1 -15.48 -1.52 3.24
N MET A 2 -14.60 -2.33 3.83
CA MET A 2 -13.23 -2.47 3.32
C MET A 2 -13.20 -3.40 2.11
N THR A 3 -12.41 -3.07 1.09
CA THR A 3 -12.15 -4.01 0.01
C THR A 3 -11.08 -5.02 0.42
N LYS A 4 -10.94 -6.11 -0.34
CA LYS A 4 -9.88 -7.11 -0.09
C LYS A 4 -8.50 -6.47 -0.26
N ASP A 5 -8.35 -5.61 -1.25
CA ASP A 5 -7.08 -4.97 -1.59
C ASP A 5 -6.67 -3.96 -0.52
N ASP A 6 -7.62 -3.23 0.08
CA ASP A 6 -7.37 -2.34 1.23
C ASP A 6 -6.84 -3.08 2.47
N ILE A 7 -7.14 -4.38 2.59
CA ILE A 7 -6.65 -5.21 3.70
C ILE A 7 -5.28 -5.76 3.38
N LEU A 8 -5.08 -6.25 2.14
CA LEU A 8 -3.81 -6.82 1.70
C LEU A 8 -2.70 -5.76 1.62
N ILE A 9 -3.02 -4.51 1.29
CA ILE A 9 -2.05 -3.41 1.29
C ILE A 9 -1.46 -3.15 2.68
N LEU A 10 -2.13 -3.56 3.76
CA LEU A 10 -1.57 -3.44 5.11
C LEU A 10 -0.30 -4.27 5.30
N LYS A 11 -0.11 -5.34 4.50
CA LYS A 11 1.12 -6.13 4.51
C LYS A 11 2.35 -5.38 4.03
N THR A 12 2.18 -4.26 3.33
CA THR A 12 3.31 -3.40 2.92
C THR A 12 3.76 -2.44 4.03
N LYS A 13 3.10 -2.48 5.20
CA LYS A 13 3.42 -1.67 6.37
C LYS A 13 4.19 -2.48 7.41
N LEU A 14 4.77 -1.80 8.39
CA LEU A 14 5.45 -2.47 9.51
C LEU A 14 4.44 -3.13 10.44
N LEU A 15 4.21 -4.42 10.22
CA LEU A 15 3.25 -5.21 10.97
C LEU A 15 3.78 -5.60 12.37
N PRO A 16 2.95 -5.55 13.42
CA PRO A 16 3.28 -6.14 14.70
C PRO A 16 3.22 -7.67 14.64
N ALA A 17 3.81 -8.34 15.63
CA ALA A 17 3.86 -9.80 15.70
C ALA A 17 2.45 -10.43 15.58
N GLY A 18 2.32 -11.47 14.74
CA GLY A 18 1.06 -12.19 14.52
C GLY A 18 0.02 -11.48 13.65
N ALA A 19 0.26 -10.24 13.22
CA ALA A 19 -0.71 -9.49 12.42
C ALA A 19 -0.89 -10.04 11.01
N GLU A 20 0.11 -10.70 10.45
CA GLU A 20 0.02 -11.25 9.09
C GLU A 20 -1.11 -12.28 8.97
N ALA A 21 -1.16 -13.26 9.89
CA ALA A 21 -2.21 -14.27 9.92
C ALA A 21 -3.60 -13.66 10.18
N VAL A 22 -3.67 -12.59 10.97
CA VAL A 22 -4.90 -11.84 11.21
C VAL A 22 -5.37 -11.13 9.93
N ILE A 23 -4.46 -10.48 9.20
CA ILE A 23 -4.74 -9.80 7.93
C ILE A 23 -5.25 -10.78 6.88
N ASP A 24 -4.61 -11.95 6.75
CA ASP A 24 -5.06 -12.99 5.82
C ASP A 24 -6.47 -13.49 6.14
N PHE A 25 -6.75 -13.70 7.43
CA PHE A 25 -8.07 -14.10 7.89
C PHE A 25 -9.15 -13.03 7.63
N LEU A 26 -8.81 -11.75 7.82
CA LEU A 26 -9.69 -10.61 7.56
C LEU A 26 -9.95 -10.41 6.07
N ALA A 27 -8.94 -10.60 5.21
CA ALA A 27 -9.08 -10.49 3.76
C ALA A 27 -10.11 -11.47 3.20
N ALA A 28 -10.25 -12.65 3.81
CA ALA A 28 -11.26 -13.65 3.46
C ALA A 28 -12.69 -13.27 3.90
N ARG A 29 -12.85 -12.29 4.81
CA ARG A 29 -14.14 -11.84 5.38
C ARG A 29 -14.38 -10.34 5.18
N ASN A 30 -13.76 -9.75 4.15
CA ASN A 30 -13.79 -8.32 3.87
C ASN A 30 -15.20 -7.69 3.85
N GLY A 31 -16.23 -8.43 3.40
CA GLY A 31 -17.61 -7.97 3.37
C GLY A 31 -18.23 -7.67 4.75
N GLN A 32 -17.63 -8.14 5.84
CA GLN A 32 -18.07 -7.88 7.22
C GLN A 32 -17.17 -6.87 7.95
N LEU A 33 -16.26 -6.22 7.22
CA LEU A 33 -15.28 -5.29 7.79
C LEU A 33 -15.59 -3.84 7.43
N GLU A 34 -15.42 -2.96 8.41
CA GLU A 34 -15.60 -1.52 8.25
C GLU A 34 -14.41 -0.77 8.81
N ALA A 35 -13.69 -0.04 7.96
CA ALA A 35 -12.59 0.82 8.39
C ALA A 35 -13.12 1.99 9.21
N THR A 36 -12.39 2.34 10.26
CA THR A 36 -12.70 3.49 11.12
C THR A 36 -11.44 4.29 11.40
N ASN A 37 -11.60 5.61 11.45
CA ASN A 37 -10.52 6.55 11.80
C ASN A 37 -10.58 6.98 13.27
N ILE A 38 -11.59 6.51 14.02
CA ILE A 38 -11.79 6.81 15.42
C ILE A 38 -11.98 5.52 16.21
N VAL A 39 -11.47 5.49 17.43
CA VAL A 39 -11.67 4.36 18.34
C VAL A 39 -13.09 4.42 18.88
N LEU A 40 -13.96 3.57 18.35
CA LEU A 40 -15.35 3.46 18.80
C LEU A 40 -15.43 2.70 20.13
N GLU A 41 -16.36 3.11 20.98
CA GLU A 41 -16.69 2.45 22.24
C GLU A 41 -17.88 1.51 22.05
N ASN A 42 -17.92 0.42 22.84
CA ASN A 42 -19.04 -0.53 22.89
C ASN A 42 -19.39 -1.27 21.58
N VAL A 43 -18.47 -1.32 20.62
CA VAL A 43 -18.63 -2.07 19.36
C VAL A 43 -17.50 -3.08 19.17
N PRO A 44 -17.71 -4.14 18.35
CA PRO A 44 -16.64 -5.02 17.94
C PRO A 44 -15.57 -4.23 17.17
N LEU A 45 -14.36 -4.13 17.73
CA LEU A 45 -13.30 -3.29 17.18
C LEU A 45 -11.96 -4.03 17.22
N LEU A 46 -11.27 -4.07 16.09
CA LEU A 46 -9.88 -4.46 15.99
C LEU A 46 -9.01 -3.23 15.77
N ILE A 47 -8.03 -3.03 16.65
CA ILE A 47 -7.00 -1.99 16.55
C ILE A 47 -5.71 -2.67 16.15
N ILE A 48 -5.10 -2.23 15.04
CA ILE A 48 -3.79 -2.69 14.59
C ILE A 48 -2.83 -1.50 14.67
N GLY A 49 -1.85 -1.56 15.56
CA GLY A 49 -0.88 -0.50 15.79
C GLY A 49 0.56 -0.97 15.67
N ARG A 50 1.52 -0.03 15.65
CA ARG A 50 2.97 -0.31 15.60
C ARG A 50 3.44 -1.37 16.61
N HIS A 51 2.94 -1.29 17.84
CA HIS A 51 3.44 -2.08 18.97
C HIS A 51 2.61 -3.33 19.27
N GLY A 52 1.51 -3.55 18.54
CA GLY A 52 0.63 -4.66 18.82
C GLY A 52 -0.77 -4.47 18.26
N MET A 53 -1.61 -5.45 18.57
CA MET A 53 -3.01 -5.47 18.18
C MET A 53 -3.89 -5.54 19.43
N ILE A 54 -5.09 -4.98 19.34
CA ILE A 54 -6.10 -5.08 20.39
C ILE A 54 -7.43 -5.40 19.74
N ALA A 55 -8.03 -6.53 20.10
CA ALA A 55 -9.38 -6.89 19.70
C ALA A 55 -10.35 -6.66 20.88
N ARG A 56 -11.40 -5.87 20.66
CA ARG A 56 -12.54 -5.72 21.57
C ARG A 56 -13.70 -6.44 20.93
N LEU A 57 -14.07 -7.60 21.47
CA LEU A 57 -15.06 -8.48 20.87
C LEU A 57 -16.14 -8.85 21.90
N PRO A 58 -17.42 -8.94 21.49
CA PRO A 58 -18.46 -9.48 22.34
C PRO A 58 -18.25 -10.99 22.48
N ILE A 59 -17.96 -11.46 23.69
CA ILE A 59 -17.82 -12.89 24.02
C ILE A 59 -18.74 -13.15 25.21
N ASN A 60 -19.69 -14.08 25.05
CA ASN A 60 -20.67 -14.43 26.08
C ASN A 60 -21.46 -13.23 26.63
N GLY A 61 -21.87 -12.30 25.74
CA GLY A 61 -22.66 -11.12 26.11
C GLY A 61 -21.90 -10.00 26.83
N ARG A 62 -20.57 -10.10 26.94
CA ARG A 62 -19.70 -9.03 27.46
C ARG A 62 -18.61 -8.68 26.46
N ILE A 63 -18.22 -7.41 26.41
CA ILE A 63 -17.09 -6.98 25.58
C ILE A 63 -15.80 -7.38 26.29
N LYS A 64 -15.04 -8.30 25.68
CA LYS A 64 -13.73 -8.72 26.15
C LYS A 64 -12.65 -8.03 25.31
N LYS A 65 -11.64 -7.48 25.98
CA LYS A 65 -10.41 -6.95 25.36
C LYS A 65 -9.36 -8.06 25.33
N VAL A 66 -8.84 -8.35 24.14
CA VAL A 66 -7.75 -9.30 23.89
C VAL A 66 -6.60 -8.52 23.27
N SER A 67 -5.41 -8.62 23.85
CA SER A 67 -4.21 -7.89 23.39
C SER A 67 -3.01 -8.78 23.14
N GLN A 68 -3.09 -10.07 23.50
CA GLN A 68 -2.02 -11.03 23.23
C GLN A 68 -2.10 -11.46 21.76
N ALA A 69 -1.00 -11.34 21.02
CA ALA A 69 -0.96 -11.62 19.59
C ALA A 69 -1.48 -13.03 19.24
N GLU A 70 -1.12 -14.02 20.06
CA GLU A 70 -1.51 -15.43 19.88
C GLU A 70 -3.01 -15.67 20.12
N GLU A 71 -3.65 -14.86 20.96
CA GLU A 71 -5.07 -15.00 21.31
C GLU A 71 -6.01 -14.25 20.38
N ILE A 72 -5.51 -13.26 19.63
CA ILE A 72 -6.33 -12.37 18.78
C ILE A 72 -6.97 -13.14 17.63
N LEU A 73 -6.19 -13.97 16.92
CA LEU A 73 -6.72 -14.74 15.80
C LEU A 73 -7.80 -15.74 16.25
N PRO A 74 -7.60 -16.57 17.29
CA PRO A 74 -8.65 -17.44 17.84
C PRO A 74 -9.90 -16.67 18.30
N ALA A 75 -9.72 -15.50 18.92
CA ALA A 75 -10.84 -14.68 19.36
C ALA A 75 -11.66 -14.13 18.18
N LEU A 76 -10.99 -13.68 17.11
CA LEU A 76 -11.64 -13.25 15.87
C LEU A 76 -12.37 -14.40 15.18
N GLN A 77 -11.74 -15.58 15.09
CA GLN A 77 -12.37 -16.79 14.56
C GLN A 77 -13.65 -17.13 15.30
N SER A 78 -13.61 -17.09 16.64
CA SER A 78 -14.77 -17.35 17.50
C SER A 78 -15.86 -16.30 17.33
N PHE A 79 -15.50 -15.03 17.16
CA PHE A 79 -16.46 -13.96 16.87
C PHE A 79 -17.19 -14.22 15.55
N PHE A 80 -16.47 -14.40 14.45
CA PHE A 80 -17.08 -14.64 13.13
C PHE A 80 -17.82 -15.98 13.00
N ALA A 81 -17.50 -16.98 13.84
CA ALA A 81 -18.24 -18.24 13.88
C ALA A 81 -19.59 -18.13 14.59
N ASN A 82 -19.72 -17.23 15.57
CA ASN A 82 -20.92 -17.07 16.39
C ASN A 82 -21.81 -15.89 15.96
N THR A 83 -21.31 -15.02 15.10
CA THR A 83 -21.99 -13.82 14.64
C THR A 83 -22.85 -14.10 13.41
N SER A 84 -24.04 -13.50 13.37
CA SER A 84 -24.92 -13.51 12.18
C SER A 84 -24.31 -12.64 11.08
N SER A 85 -24.68 -12.86 9.81
CA SER A 85 -24.10 -12.15 8.65
C SER A 85 -24.19 -10.61 8.71
N SER A 86 -24.99 -10.05 9.63
CA SER A 86 -25.16 -8.61 9.84
C SER A 86 -24.14 -7.94 10.76
N ASP A 87 -23.47 -8.65 11.67
CA ASP A 87 -22.55 -7.94 12.59
C ASP A 87 -21.25 -7.60 11.87
N LYS A 88 -20.83 -6.35 12.07
CA LYS A 88 -19.62 -5.81 11.47
C LYS A 88 -18.50 -5.74 12.49
N LEU A 89 -17.28 -6.03 12.04
CA LEU A 89 -16.07 -5.74 12.78
C LEU A 89 -15.51 -4.41 12.28
N TYR A 90 -15.41 -3.45 13.18
CA TYR A 90 -14.71 -2.20 12.89
C TYR A 90 -13.20 -2.42 12.97
N VAL A 91 -12.45 -1.85 12.04
CA VAL A 91 -11.00 -1.97 12.00
C VAL A 91 -10.39 -0.57 12.05
N PHE A 92 -9.55 -0.32 13.05
CA PHE A 92 -8.75 0.88 13.17
C PHE A 92 -7.28 0.51 12.94
N VAL A 93 -6.64 1.17 11.98
CA VAL A 93 -5.25 0.88 11.59
C VAL A 93 -4.39 2.11 11.84
N ASN A 94 -3.35 1.93 12.65
CA ASN A 94 -2.31 2.94 12.91
C ASN A 94 -0.93 2.28 12.77
N LEU A 95 -0.59 1.92 11.54
CA LEU A 95 0.67 1.28 11.20
C LEU A 95 1.62 2.30 10.57
N PRO A 96 2.89 2.35 11.00
CA PRO A 96 3.88 3.15 10.31
C PRO A 96 4.22 2.52 8.96
N ASP A 97 4.50 3.36 7.98
CA ASP A 97 4.95 2.90 6.68
C ASP A 97 6.37 2.31 6.80
N LEU A 98 6.69 1.35 5.93
CA LEU A 98 8.02 0.77 5.88
C LEU A 98 9.03 1.87 5.48
N PRO A 99 10.12 2.08 6.22
CA PRO A 99 11.16 3.01 5.78
C PRO A 99 11.77 2.47 4.49
N ILE A 100 11.59 3.21 3.40
CA ILE A 100 12.24 2.91 2.12
C ILE A 100 13.75 3.13 2.35
N PRO A 101 14.61 2.12 2.10
CA PRO A 101 16.05 2.30 2.23
C PRO A 101 16.55 3.49 1.40
N PRO A 102 17.52 4.28 1.89
CA PRO A 102 18.00 5.46 1.20
C PRO A 102 18.54 5.15 -0.21
N GLU A 103 19.09 3.95 -0.41
CA GLU A 103 19.56 3.47 -1.71
C GLU A 103 18.39 3.33 -2.70
N VAL A 104 17.23 2.85 -2.23
CA VAL A 104 16.02 2.72 -3.05
C VAL A 104 15.41 4.10 -3.31
N GLN A 105 15.45 5.03 -2.35
CA GLN A 105 15.03 6.41 -2.57
C GLN A 105 15.86 7.11 -3.64
N GLN A 106 17.18 6.92 -3.65
CA GLN A 106 18.05 7.48 -4.68
C GLN A 106 17.66 6.97 -6.07
N VAL A 107 17.46 5.66 -6.22
CA VAL A 107 17.03 5.05 -7.49
C VAL A 107 15.65 5.57 -7.91
N LEU A 108 14.68 5.65 -6.98
CA LEU A 108 13.35 6.19 -7.28
C LEU A 108 13.41 7.65 -7.72
N SER A 109 14.18 8.49 -7.02
CA SER A 109 14.36 9.90 -7.39
C SER A 109 15.01 10.08 -8.75
N GLU A 110 15.96 9.20 -9.10
CA GLU A 110 16.60 9.19 -10.40
C GLU A 110 15.62 8.78 -11.51
N VAL A 111 14.80 7.75 -11.26
CA VAL A 111 13.74 7.31 -12.18
C VAL A 111 12.69 8.40 -12.38
N GLU A 112 12.26 9.07 -11.32
CA GLU A 112 11.31 10.19 -11.40
C GLU A 112 11.89 11.37 -12.18
N ALA A 113 13.14 11.76 -11.91
CA ALA A 113 13.81 12.82 -12.65
C ALA A 113 13.92 12.50 -14.15
N ARG A 114 14.18 11.24 -14.50
CA ARG A 114 14.21 10.76 -15.89
C ARG A 114 12.82 10.78 -16.53
N ALA A 115 11.78 10.36 -15.81
CA ALA A 115 10.40 10.42 -16.30
C ALA A 115 9.95 11.86 -16.59
N LEU A 116 10.22 12.79 -15.66
CA LEU A 116 9.92 14.22 -15.83
C LEU A 116 10.69 14.84 -17.01
N ARG A 117 11.94 14.44 -17.22
CA ARG A 117 12.73 14.92 -18.37
C ARG A 117 12.12 14.48 -19.70
N ARG A 118 11.69 13.22 -19.81
CA ARG A 118 11.00 12.71 -21.01
C ARG A 118 9.68 13.40 -21.26
N GLU A 119 8.89 13.60 -20.21
CA GLU A 119 7.62 14.31 -20.32
C GLU A 119 7.82 15.74 -20.83
N ARG A 120 8.84 16.46 -20.31
CA ARG A 120 9.21 17.79 -20.80
C ARG A 120 9.58 17.80 -22.28
N ILE A 121 10.35 16.83 -22.75
CA ILE A 121 10.75 16.76 -24.17
C ILE A 121 9.56 16.41 -25.06
N ARG A 122 8.66 15.53 -24.61
CA ARG A 122 7.40 15.26 -25.32
C ARG A 122 6.55 16.53 -25.46
N MET A 123 6.45 17.33 -24.39
CA MET A 123 5.78 18.63 -24.47
C MET A 123 6.46 19.60 -25.44
N GLN A 124 7.80 19.59 -25.54
CA GLN A 124 8.54 20.41 -26.51
C GLN A 124 8.27 19.96 -27.95
N ILE A 125 8.16 18.65 -28.19
CA ILE A 125 7.77 18.08 -29.48
C ILE A 125 6.37 18.56 -29.87
N ASP A 126 5.40 18.45 -28.96
CA ASP A 126 4.02 18.90 -29.20
C ASP A 126 3.96 20.40 -29.52
N GLN A 127 4.69 21.23 -28.76
CA GLN A 127 4.78 22.67 -29.01
C GLN A 127 5.46 23.01 -30.35
N ALA A 128 6.46 22.24 -30.76
CA ALA A 128 7.13 22.43 -32.06
C ALA A 128 6.19 22.07 -33.22
N LEU A 129 5.40 21.01 -33.07
CA LEU A 129 4.36 20.63 -34.04
C LEU A 129 3.28 21.71 -34.16
N ASP A 130 2.78 22.24 -33.04
CA ASP A 130 1.79 23.31 -33.02
C ASP A 130 2.28 24.58 -33.73
N ARG A 131 3.58 24.90 -33.56
CA ARG A 131 4.23 26.07 -34.19
C ARG A 131 4.72 25.79 -35.61
N ARG A 132 4.62 24.55 -36.10
CA ARG A 132 5.20 24.06 -37.36
C ARG A 132 6.70 24.36 -37.48
N ASP A 133 7.40 24.39 -36.35
CA ASP A 133 8.84 24.62 -36.30
C ASP A 133 9.57 23.28 -36.44
N ARG A 134 9.98 23.00 -37.67
CA ARG A 134 10.68 21.76 -38.03
C ARG A 134 12.03 21.63 -37.32
N VAL A 135 12.73 22.74 -37.10
CA VAL A 135 14.06 22.73 -36.48
C VAL A 135 13.94 22.39 -35.00
N ALA A 136 12.99 23.01 -34.30
CA ALA A 136 12.73 22.70 -32.89
C ALA A 136 12.23 21.26 -32.69
N PHE A 137 11.42 20.75 -33.63
CA PHE A 137 10.96 19.36 -33.62
C PHE A 137 12.12 18.37 -33.79
N ASP A 138 12.96 18.55 -34.81
CA ASP A 138 14.08 17.63 -35.10
C ASP A 138 15.08 17.59 -33.92
N ILE A 139 15.30 18.72 -33.24
CA ILE A 139 16.15 18.80 -32.04
C ILE A 139 15.53 18.02 -30.87
N ALA A 140 14.25 18.23 -30.57
CA ALA A 140 13.59 17.60 -29.43
C ALA A 140 13.42 16.07 -29.62
N VAL A 141 13.17 15.62 -30.85
CA VAL A 141 13.13 14.18 -31.19
C VAL A 141 14.50 13.55 -30.98
N LYS A 142 15.58 14.20 -31.44
CA LYS A 142 16.93 13.68 -31.26
C LYS A 142 17.32 13.59 -29.77
N GLU A 143 16.92 14.57 -28.96
CA GLU A 143 17.14 14.52 -27.50
C GLU A 143 16.36 13.38 -26.83
N LEU A 144 15.14 13.10 -27.29
CA LEU A 144 14.35 11.95 -26.81
C LEU A 144 15.03 10.62 -27.17
N GLU A 145 15.53 10.46 -28.39
CA GLU A 145 16.23 9.26 -28.86
C GLU A 145 17.57 9.02 -28.14
N GLU A 146 18.23 10.08 -27.67
CA GLU A 146 19.45 9.98 -26.86
C GLU A 146 19.12 9.46 -25.45
N ILE A 147 18.05 9.96 -24.84
CA ILE A 147 17.58 9.50 -23.52
C ILE A 147 17.16 8.03 -23.56
N ASP A 148 16.39 7.63 -24.58
CA ASP A 148 15.92 6.24 -24.71
C ASP A 148 17.09 5.25 -24.91
N ARG A 149 18.16 5.66 -25.61
CA ARG A 149 19.39 4.86 -25.78
C ARG A 149 20.21 4.74 -24.49
N GLU A 150 20.31 5.82 -23.72
CA GLU A 150 20.95 5.80 -22.41
C GLU A 150 20.22 4.87 -21.43
N GLU A 151 18.89 4.85 -21.48
CA GLU A 151 18.04 3.97 -20.66
C GLU A 151 18.21 2.50 -21.01
N GLU A 152 18.19 2.17 -22.31
CA GLU A 152 18.41 0.81 -22.75
C GLU A 152 19.78 0.31 -22.24
N SER A 153 20.82 1.12 -22.43
CA SER A 153 22.19 0.83 -21.97
C SER A 153 22.31 0.63 -20.45
N ALA A 154 21.56 1.40 -19.65
CA ALA A 154 21.54 1.27 -18.20
C ALA A 154 20.87 -0.04 -17.74
N LEU A 155 19.80 -0.47 -18.40
CA LEU A 155 19.09 -1.73 -18.13
C LEU A 155 19.94 -2.97 -18.48
N TRP A 156 20.76 -2.88 -19.52
CA TRP A 156 21.71 -3.95 -19.88
C TRP A 156 22.84 -4.13 -18.85
N ARG A 157 23.24 -3.07 -18.13
CA ARG A 157 24.30 -3.14 -17.10
C ARG A 157 23.80 -3.76 -15.79
N THR A 158 22.59 -3.45 -15.35
CA THR A 158 21.99 -4.04 -14.13
C THR A 158 21.70 -5.53 -14.25
N ARG A 159 21.44 -6.05 -15.46
CA ARG A 159 21.25 -7.49 -15.71
C ARG A 159 22.53 -8.34 -15.70
N ARG A 160 23.72 -7.73 -15.64
CA ARG A 160 25.02 -8.43 -15.68
C ARG A 160 25.77 -8.45 -14.34
N LEU A 161 25.17 -7.94 -13.27
CA LEU A 161 25.74 -8.10 -11.92
C LEU A 161 25.32 -9.49 -11.39
N PRO A 162 26.28 -10.37 -11.03
CA PRO A 162 26.00 -11.69 -10.47
C PRO A 162 25.40 -11.63 -9.07
#